data_AF-A0A098T361-F1
#
_entry.id   AF-A0A098T361-F1
#
_cell.length_a   1.000
_cell.length_b   1.000
_cell.length_c   1.000
_cell.angle_alpha   90.00
_cell.angle_beta   90.00
_cell.angle_gamma   90.00
#
_symmetry.space_group_name_H-M   'P 1'
#
loop_
_entity.id
_entity.type
_entity.pdbx_description
1 polymer ?
#
loop_
_entity_poly.entity_id
_entity_poly.type
_entity_poly.pdbx_seq_one_letter_code
_entity_poly.pdbx_strand_id
1 'polypeptide(L)' 'MKPTRRTGSVFERAEAAFKSATTKPAEPAPKPAAVPEGKEMVSLRIDRAVLEHFQNDGPGWQDRINTALRAAAGLDGK' A
#
# COMPACT_ATOMS: atom_id res chain seq x y z
N MET A 1 -4.05 42.45 -49.31
CA MET A 1 -3.61 42.28 -47.91
C MET A 1 -4.18 40.96 -47.39
N LYS A 2 -3.35 39.93 -47.16
CA LYS A 2 -3.79 38.67 -46.53
C LYS A 2 -3.55 38.79 -45.02
N PRO A 3 -4.52 38.49 -44.15
CA PRO A 3 -4.33 38.61 -42.71
C PRO A 3 -3.37 37.52 -42.22
N THR A 4 -2.27 37.93 -41.58
CA THR A 4 -1.27 37.07 -40.97
C THR A 4 -1.92 36.23 -39.88
N ARG A 5 -1.93 34.91 -40.08
CA ARG A 5 -2.45 33.92 -39.14
C ARG A 5 -1.56 33.93 -37.89
N ARG A 6 -2.07 34.42 -36.76
CA ARG A 6 -1.40 34.32 -35.44
C ARG A 6 -1.39 32.85 -35.02
N THR A 7 -0.34 32.10 -35.33
CA THR A 7 -0.22 30.71 -34.88
C THR A 7 1.19 30.44 -34.40
N GLY A 8 1.34 30.38 -33.07
CA GLY A 8 2.58 29.93 -32.42
C GLY A 8 2.82 30.65 -31.10
N SER A 9 1.99 30.38 -30.08
CA SER A 9 2.37 30.59 -28.66
C SER A 9 1.21 30.44 -27.66
N VAL A 10 -0.05 30.63 -28.06
CA VAL A 10 -1.16 30.66 -27.07
C VAL A 10 -1.64 29.25 -26.73
N PHE A 11 -1.89 28.42 -27.74
CA PHE A 11 -2.37 27.04 -27.53
C PHE A 11 -1.30 26.16 -26.84
N GLU A 12 -0.04 26.25 -27.26
CA GLU A 12 1.04 25.47 -26.64
C GLU A 12 1.30 25.87 -25.19
N ARG A 13 1.17 27.15 -24.84
CA ARG A 13 1.30 27.60 -23.44
C ARG A 13 0.12 27.17 -22.58
N ALA A 14 -1.09 27.12 -23.14
CA ALA A 14 -2.26 26.60 -22.45
C ALA A 14 -2.12 25.08 -22.17
N GLU A 15 -1.64 24.30 -23.15
CA GLU A 15 -1.38 22.87 -22.93
C GLU A 15 -0.25 22.62 -21.93
N ALA A 16 0.81 23.43 -21.95
CA ALA A 16 1.88 23.32 -20.97
C ALA A 16 1.39 23.63 -19.54
N ALA A 17 0.55 24.65 -19.37
CA ALA A 17 -0.04 25.00 -18.08
C ALA A 17 -1.06 23.96 -17.58
N PHE A 18 -1.81 23.32 -18.48
CA PHE A 18 -2.74 22.27 -18.11
C PHE A 18 -2.02 20.98 -17.67
N LYS A 19 -0.94 20.59 -18.37
CA LYS A 19 -0.11 19.44 -18.00
C LYS A 19 0.60 19.63 -16.65
N SER A 20 1.08 20.83 -16.34
CA SER A 20 1.71 21.12 -15.05
C SER A 20 0.71 21.21 -13.89
N ALA A 21 -0.54 21.60 -14.14
CA ALA A 21 -1.57 21.66 -13.11
C ALA A 21 -2.22 20.29 -12.81
N THR A 22 -2.28 19.38 -13.80
CA THR A 22 -2.90 18.05 -13.64
C THR A 22 -1.93 16.96 -13.15
N THR A 23 -0.62 17.23 -13.17
CA THR A 23 0.34 16.35 -12.51
C THR A 23 0.26 16.58 -11.00
N LYS A 24 -0.59 15.81 -10.30
CA LYS A 24 -0.44 15.67 -8.85
C LYS A 24 0.99 15.17 -8.61
N PRO A 25 1.81 15.85 -7.79
CA PRO A 25 3.03 15.24 -7.28
C PRO A 25 2.60 13.90 -6.70
N ALA A 26 3.13 12.81 -7.24
CA ALA A 26 2.92 11.50 -6.67
C ALA A 26 3.34 11.62 -5.19
N GLU A 27 2.36 11.48 -4.31
CA GLU A 27 2.59 11.33 -2.88
C GLU A 27 3.73 10.32 -2.75
N PRO A 28 4.81 10.65 -2.01
CA PRO A 28 5.97 9.78 -1.94
C PRO A 28 5.44 8.40 -1.56
N ALA A 29 5.65 7.42 -2.45
CA ALA A 29 5.21 6.06 -2.25
C ALA A 29 5.52 5.70 -0.80
N PRO A 30 4.55 5.16 -0.02
CA PRO A 30 4.81 4.79 1.36
C PRO A 30 6.10 4.00 1.34
N LYS A 31 7.12 4.50 2.06
CA LYS A 31 8.45 3.88 2.14
C LYS A 31 8.19 2.39 2.20
N PRO A 32 8.71 1.55 1.28
CA PRO A 32 8.46 0.12 1.32
C PRO A 32 8.81 -0.29 2.74
N ALA A 33 7.77 -0.59 3.52
CA ALA A 33 7.95 -1.04 4.89
C ALA A 33 8.83 -2.25 4.71
N ALA A 34 10.08 -2.15 5.17
CA ALA A 34 11.11 -3.15 4.97
C ALA A 34 10.41 -4.49 5.15
N VAL A 35 10.28 -5.27 4.07
CA VAL A 35 9.55 -6.53 4.09
C VAL A 35 10.21 -7.30 5.22
N PRO A 36 9.57 -7.39 6.41
CA PRO A 36 10.24 -8.03 7.52
C PRO A 36 10.37 -9.47 7.06
N GLU A 37 11.58 -10.01 7.07
CA GLU A 37 11.88 -11.33 6.53
C GLU A 37 10.74 -12.33 6.82
N GLY A 38 10.01 -12.67 5.74
CA GLY A 38 9.23 -13.90 5.55
C GLY A 38 7.98 -14.14 6.41
N LYS A 39 6.93 -13.33 6.30
CA LYS A 39 5.56 -13.86 6.55
C LYS A 39 5.01 -14.42 5.25
N GLU A 40 4.90 -15.74 5.14
CA GLU A 40 4.30 -16.41 3.98
C GLU A 40 2.79 -16.54 4.18
N MET A 41 2.00 -16.14 3.17
CA MET A 41 0.56 -16.40 3.20
C MET A 41 0.29 -17.86 2.84
N VAL A 42 -0.15 -18.62 3.84
CA VAL A 42 -0.49 -20.03 3.69
C VAL A 42 -1.98 -20.26 3.96
N SER A 43 -2.57 -21.24 3.26
CA SER A 43 -3.93 -21.69 3.52
C SER A 43 -3.93 -22.81 4.56
N LEU A 44 -4.15 -22.46 5.83
CA LEU A 44 -4.27 -23.40 6.95
C LEU A 44 -5.71 -23.47 7.45
N ARG A 45 -6.18 -24.66 7.84
CA ARG A 45 -7.47 -24.82 8.54
C ARG A 45 -7.27 -24.60 10.04
N ILE A 46 -8.06 -23.70 10.61
CA ILE A 46 -8.06 -23.37 12.04
C ILE A 46 -9.47 -23.58 12.58
N ASP A 47 -9.57 -24.09 13.81
CA ASP A 47 -10.84 -24.27 14.49
C ASP A 47 -11.57 -22.94 14.68
N ARG A 48 -12.90 -22.99 14.55
CA ARG A 48 -13.76 -21.81 14.64
C ARG A 48 -13.64 -21.10 15.99
N ALA A 49 -13.60 -21.85 17.09
CA ALA A 49 -13.48 -21.30 18.43
C ALA A 49 -12.15 -20.54 18.63
N VAL A 50 -11.06 -21.06 18.06
CA VAL A 50 -9.74 -20.41 18.10
C VAL A 50 -9.77 -19.12 17.28
N LEU A 51 -10.34 -19.17 16.08
CA LEU A 51 -10.48 -17.98 15.22
C LEU A 51 -11.29 -16.88 15.90
N GLU A 52 -12.43 -17.22 16.50
CA GLU A 52 -13.29 -16.28 17.21
C GLU A 52 -12.58 -15.67 18.42
N HIS A 53 -11.85 -16.47 19.19
CA HIS A 53 -11.06 -15.99 20.32
C HIS A 53 -10.08 -14.87 19.90
N PHE A 54 -9.28 -15.09 18.85
CA PHE A 54 -8.31 -14.08 18.40
C PHE A 54 -8.97 -12.88 17.71
N GLN A 55 -10.06 -13.08 16.97
CA GLN A 55 -10.79 -12.00 16.28
C GLN A 55 -11.50 -11.05 17.25
N ASN A 56 -12.01 -11.55 18.39
CA ASN A 56 -12.69 -10.74 19.39
C ASN A 56 -11.81 -9.64 20.00
N ASP A 57 -10.49 -9.88 20.06
CA ASP A 57 -9.51 -8.89 20.53
C ASP A 57 -9.24 -7.76 19.52
N GLY A 58 -9.91 -7.76 18.36
CA GLY A 58 -9.89 -6.67 17.38
C GLY A 58 -8.73 -6.75 16.37
N PRO A 59 -8.37 -5.61 15.73
CA PRO A 59 -7.33 -5.56 14.70
C PRO A 59 -6.00 -6.21 15.15
N GLY A 60 -5.28 -6.81 14.21
CA GLY A 60 -4.00 -7.50 14.50
C GLY A 60 -4.14 -8.92 15.05
N TRP A 61 -5.32 -9.53 14.98
CA TRP A 61 -5.55 -10.91 15.44
C TRP A 61 -4.64 -11.95 14.76
N GLN A 62 -4.26 -11.72 13.49
CA GLN A 62 -3.33 -12.57 12.75
C GLN A 62 -1.90 -12.50 13.32
N ASP A 63 -1.47 -11.34 13.82
CA ASP A 63 -0.17 -11.21 14.46
C ASP A 63 -0.18 -11.90 15.83
N ARG A 64 -1.28 -11.79 16.59
CA ARG A 64 -1.43 -12.48 17.89
C ARG A 64 -1.41 -14.00 17.75
N ILE A 65 -2.16 -14.55 16.80
CA ILE A 65 -2.13 -16.00 16.55
C ILE A 65 -0.75 -16.45 16.09
N ASN A 66 -0.05 -15.65 15.26
CA ASN A 66 1.33 -15.96 14.85
C ASN A 66 2.31 -15.92 16.04
N THR A 67 2.17 -14.97 16.97
CA THR A 67 2.95 -14.96 18.23
C THR A 67 2.67 -16.19 19.07
N ALA A 68 1.40 -16.60 19.23
CA ALA A 68 1.06 -17.82 19.97
C ALA A 68 1.66 -19.08 19.32
N LEU A 69 1.66 -19.15 17.98
CA LEU A 69 2.28 -20.24 17.24
C LEU A 69 3.80 -20.25 17.40
N ARG A 70 4.47 -19.09 17.40
CA ARG A 70 5.91 -18.99 17.69
C ARG A 70 6.24 -19.47 19.10
N ALA A 71 5.40 -19.12 20.08
CA ALA A 71 5.62 -19.50 21.46
C ALA A 71 5.48 -21.02 21.63
N ALA A 72 4.43 -21.60 21.03
CA ALA A 72 4.21 -23.04 21.02
C ALA A 72 5.31 -23.81 20.29
N ALA A 73 5.88 -23.23 19.23
CA ALA A 73 7.00 -23.81 18.48
C ALA A 73 8.38 -23.59 19.15
N GLY A 74 8.45 -22.85 20.27
CA GLY A 74 9.70 -22.51 20.94
C GLY A 74 10.57 -21.51 20.16
N LEU A 75 9.97 -20.76 19.23
CA LEU A 75 10.66 -19.77 18.40
C LEU A 75 10.83 -18.41 19.09
N ASP A 76 10.17 -18.21 20.24
CA ASP A 76 10.27 -16.98 21.06
C ASP A 76 11.40 -17.02 22.11
N GLY A 77 12.27 -18.04 22.08
CA GLY A 77 13.35 -18.16 23.06
C GLY A 77 14.29 -19.33 22.84
N LYS A 78 15.27 -19.14 21.96
CA LYS A 78 16.66 -19.58 22.17
C LYS A 78 17.61 -18.56 21.58
#